data_AF-A0A7W7D1T8-F1
#
_entry.id   AF-A0A7W7D1T8-F1
#
_cell.length_a   1.000
_cell.length_b   1.000
_cell.length_c   1.000
_cell.angle_alpha   90.00
_cell.angle_beta   90.00
_cell.angle_gamma   90.00
#
_symmetry.space_group_name_H-M   'P 1'
#
loop_
_entity.id
_entity.type
_entity.pdbx_description
1 polymer ?
#
loop_
_entity_poly.entity_id
_entity_poly.type
_entity_poly.pdbx_seq_one_letter_code
_entity_poly.pdbx_strand_id
1 'polypeptide(L)'
;MSVSAVLFQLYRPVIYWGLAIVVALEIAVVAAILTVNPPGFSFWLVVVGSAAKYWPLVTGILMMSTYFRQIVTNGVTRHEFLRGFAVFALGIVVLLPALVVIGHGVESTVLGLLDQRGDSYPVFRFGEAANEYLHVLPGTAAYLASGTVISAGFYRFRPLIGLLLILPGSLPIMASGGLLTIDEFGVLTQRGSLAVALTVVLAVTAAAGIAAHRLMRDVAIRRTG
;
A
#
# COMPACT_ATOMS: atom_id res chain seq x y z
N MET A 1 -0.36 21.00 -16.85
CA MET A 1 0.01 20.19 -15.68
C MET A 1 -0.43 18.75 -15.94
N SER A 2 0.45 17.75 -15.77
CA SER A 2 0.09 16.34 -16.01
C SER A 2 -0.90 15.84 -14.94
N VAL A 3 -1.72 14.83 -15.27
CA VAL A 3 -2.66 14.26 -14.30
C VAL A 3 -1.93 13.67 -13.09
N SER A 4 -0.77 13.02 -13.29
CA SER A 4 0.04 12.52 -12.17
C SER A 4 0.46 13.62 -11.21
N ALA A 5 0.89 14.79 -11.71
CA ALA A 5 1.26 15.93 -10.87
C ALA A 5 0.06 16.45 -10.06
N VAL A 6 -1.13 16.51 -10.68
CA VAL A 6 -2.38 16.87 -9.98
C VAL A 6 -2.67 15.88 -8.86
N LEU A 7 -2.57 14.57 -9.13
CA LEU A 7 -2.85 13.54 -8.13
C LEU A 7 -1.85 13.60 -6.97
N PHE A 8 -0.56 13.81 -7.23
CA PHE A 8 0.43 14.02 -6.18
C PHE A 8 0.14 15.28 -5.36
N GLN A 9 -0.23 16.40 -6.00
CA GLN A 9 -0.57 17.63 -5.29
C GLN A 9 -1.81 17.45 -4.41
N LEU A 10 -2.82 16.74 -4.90
CA LEU A 10 -4.05 16.43 -4.18
C LEU A 10 -3.80 15.52 -2.97
N TYR A 11 -2.92 14.52 -3.12
CA TYR A 11 -2.58 13.59 -2.05
C TYR A 11 -1.50 14.10 -1.11
N ARG A 12 -0.77 15.16 -1.47
CA ARG A 12 0.32 15.71 -0.64
C ARG A 12 -0.13 16.00 0.80
N PRO A 13 -1.24 16.71 1.05
CA PRO A 13 -1.70 16.94 2.42
C PRO A 13 -2.04 15.63 3.14
N VAL A 14 -2.72 14.71 2.44
CA VAL A 14 -3.14 13.40 2.97
C VAL A 14 -1.91 12.57 3.38
N ILE A 15 -0.85 12.57 2.56
CA ILE A 15 0.42 11.91 2.84
C ILE A 15 1.12 12.55 4.04
N TYR A 16 1.24 13.88 4.09
CA TYR A 16 1.91 14.56 5.20
C TYR A 16 1.18 14.38 6.53
N TRP A 17 -0.15 14.51 6.54
CA TRP A 17 -0.95 14.25 7.74
C TRP A 17 -0.87 12.79 8.16
N GLY A 18 -0.95 11.85 7.22
CA GLY A 18 -0.77 10.43 7.50
C GLY A 18 0.58 10.13 8.14
N LEU A 19 1.66 10.67 7.57
CA LEU A 19 3.02 10.52 8.11
C LEU A 19 3.14 11.13 9.51
N ALA A 20 2.62 12.35 9.71
CA ALA A 20 2.65 13.01 11.01
C ALA A 20 1.91 12.21 12.09
N ILE A 21 0.75 11.65 11.76
CA ILE A 21 -0.02 10.78 12.66
C ILE A 21 0.76 9.51 12.97
N VAL A 22 1.33 8.84 11.96
CA VAL A 22 2.11 7.61 12.15
C VAL A 22 3.29 7.85 13.09
N VAL A 23 4.07 8.92 12.86
CA VAL A 23 5.23 9.26 13.70
C VAL A 23 4.80 9.66 15.11
N ALA A 24 3.72 10.44 15.26
CA ALA A 24 3.22 10.80 16.58
C ALA A 24 2.73 9.57 17.38
N LEU A 25 2.04 8.64 16.71
CA LEU A 25 1.60 7.38 17.30
C LEU A 25 2.77 6.49 17.67
N GLU A 26 3.79 6.38 16.81
CA GLU A 26 5.03 5.65 17.10
C GLU A 26 5.65 6.16 18.40
N ILE A 27 5.93 7.47 18.48
CA ILE A 27 6.57 8.08 19.65
C ILE A 27 5.73 7.81 20.91
N ALA A 28 4.42 8.03 20.85
CA ALA A 28 3.54 7.85 22.00
C ALA A 28 3.46 6.38 22.46
N VAL A 29 3.33 5.44 21.52
CA VAL A 29 3.22 4.01 21.81
C VAL A 29 4.54 3.46 22.31
N VAL A 30 5.66 3.76 21.66
CA VAL A 30 6.99 3.32 22.09
C VAL A 30 7.31 3.88 23.47
N ALA A 31 7.07 5.18 23.71
CA ALA A 31 7.27 5.78 25.03
C ALA A 31 6.43 5.10 26.12
N ALA A 32 5.17 4.76 25.82
CA ALA A 32 4.31 4.05 26.76
C ALA A 32 4.82 2.61 27.03
N ILE A 33 5.23 1.87 26.01
CA ILE A 33 5.79 0.51 26.13
C ILE A 33 7.04 0.53 27.02
N LEU A 34 7.94 1.50 26.81
CA LEU A 34 9.18 1.65 27.56
C LEU A 34 8.98 1.88 29.07
N THR A 35 7.79 2.31 29.51
CA THR A 35 7.48 2.40 30.95
C THR A 35 7.26 1.04 31.62
N VAL A 36 6.99 0.00 30.82
CA VAL A 36 6.71 -1.37 31.30
C VAL A 36 7.90 -2.27 31.05
N ASN A 37 8.34 -2.38 29.78
CA ASN A 37 9.48 -3.20 29.36
C ASN A 37 10.05 -2.69 28.03
N PRO A 38 11.33 -2.98 27.71
CA PRO A 38 11.87 -2.75 26.38
C PRO A 38 11.05 -3.42 25.27
N PRO A 39 10.74 -2.75 24.14
CA PRO A 39 9.99 -3.34 23.04
C PRO A 39 10.74 -4.51 22.41
N GLY A 40 10.02 -5.62 22.23
CA GLY A 40 10.51 -6.82 21.54
C GLY A 40 10.17 -6.87 20.04
N PHE A 41 9.59 -5.81 19.47
CA PHE A 41 9.17 -5.72 18.08
C PHE A 41 9.41 -4.29 17.53
N SER A 42 9.44 -4.14 16.21
CA SER A 42 9.50 -2.82 15.55
C SER A 42 8.10 -2.30 15.23
N PHE A 43 7.78 -1.08 15.65
CA PHE A 43 6.52 -0.42 15.31
C PHE A 43 6.40 -0.23 13.79
N TRP A 44 7.51 0.09 13.11
CA TRP A 44 7.51 0.26 11.66
C TRP A 44 7.25 -1.04 10.91
N LEU A 45 7.83 -2.16 11.31
CA LEU A 45 7.56 -3.44 10.63
C LEU A 45 6.17 -3.98 10.96
N VAL A 46 5.81 -4.03 12.24
CA VAL A 46 4.56 -4.68 12.69
C VAL A 46 3.36 -3.79 12.42
N VAL A 47 3.38 -2.55 12.90
CA VAL A 47 2.21 -1.67 12.82
C VAL A 47 2.18 -0.96 11.48
N VAL A 48 3.24 -0.26 11.09
CA VAL A 48 3.23 0.49 9.82
C VAL A 48 3.28 -0.47 8.63
N GLY A 49 4.12 -1.50 8.62
CA GLY A 49 4.19 -2.49 7.55
C GLY A 49 2.88 -3.24 7.36
N SER A 50 2.17 -3.59 8.45
CA SER A 50 0.87 -4.28 8.36
C SER A 50 -0.32 -3.36 8.14
N ALA A 51 -0.34 -2.16 8.72
CA ALA A 51 -1.49 -1.25 8.61
C ALA A 51 -1.39 -0.33 7.38
N ALA A 52 -0.18 0.10 7.01
CA ALA A 52 -0.01 1.07 5.93
C ALA A 52 -0.41 0.49 4.56
N LYS A 53 -0.41 -0.83 4.37
CA LYS A 53 -0.91 -1.47 3.13
C LYS A 53 -2.41 -1.24 2.88
N TYR A 54 -3.22 -0.97 3.91
CA TYR A 54 -4.63 -0.60 3.74
C TYR A 54 -4.80 0.80 3.12
N TRP A 55 -3.79 1.67 3.25
CA TRP A 55 -3.84 3.02 2.68
C TRP A 55 -3.78 3.04 1.15
N PRO A 56 -2.87 2.31 0.48
CA PRO A 56 -2.94 2.07 -0.96
C PRO A 56 -4.26 1.45 -1.41
N LEU A 57 -4.83 0.51 -0.64
CA LEU A 57 -6.16 -0.05 -0.95
C LEU A 57 -7.23 1.03 -1.01
N VAL A 58 -7.35 1.85 0.04
CA VAL A 58 -8.29 2.98 0.09
C VAL A 58 -7.99 3.97 -1.03
N THR A 59 -6.71 4.24 -1.30
CA THR A 59 -6.29 5.12 -2.40
C THR A 59 -6.80 4.61 -3.74
N GLY A 60 -6.61 3.32 -4.05
CA GLY A 60 -7.14 2.72 -5.28
C GLY A 60 -8.66 2.83 -5.40
N ILE A 61 -9.37 2.67 -4.28
CA ILE A 61 -10.83 2.83 -4.22
C ILE A 61 -11.23 4.28 -4.51
N LEU A 62 -10.62 5.25 -3.84
CA LEU A 62 -10.95 6.68 -4.00
C LEU A 62 -10.62 7.19 -5.41
N MET A 63 -9.54 6.69 -6.00
CA MET A 63 -9.13 7.03 -7.36
C MET A 63 -10.20 6.69 -8.38
N MET A 64 -10.77 5.49 -8.31
CA MET A 64 -11.78 5.05 -9.28
C MET A 64 -13.20 5.53 -8.94
N SER A 65 -13.57 5.57 -7.67
CA SER A 65 -14.92 5.98 -7.24
C SER A 65 -15.15 7.48 -7.26
N THR A 66 -14.13 8.28 -6.91
CA THR A 66 -14.26 9.71 -6.67
C THR A 66 -13.53 10.53 -7.73
N TYR A 67 -12.20 10.34 -7.84
CA TYR A 67 -11.37 11.24 -8.64
C TYR A 67 -11.47 11.00 -10.14
N PHE A 68 -11.68 9.75 -10.58
CA PHE A 68 -11.86 9.43 -12.00
C PHE A 68 -12.95 10.29 -12.64
N ARG A 69 -14.15 10.31 -12.03
CA ARG A 69 -15.26 11.09 -12.56
C ARG A 69 -14.95 12.59 -12.53
N GLN A 70 -14.50 13.11 -11.39
CA GLN A 70 -14.23 14.55 -11.21
C GLN A 70 -13.21 15.07 -12.23
N ILE A 71 -12.11 14.34 -12.44
CA ILE A 71 -11.06 14.76 -13.35
C ILE A 71 -11.51 14.67 -14.81
N VAL A 72 -12.22 13.60 -15.18
CA VAL A 72 -12.70 13.43 -16.57
C VAL A 72 -13.82 14.44 -16.91
N THR A 73 -14.68 14.80 -15.94
CA THR A 73 -15.67 15.88 -16.17
C THR A 73 -15.05 17.26 -16.34
N ASN A 74 -13.82 17.47 -15.86
CA ASN A 74 -13.03 18.69 -16.07
C ASN A 74 -12.21 18.68 -17.38
N GLY A 75 -12.57 17.81 -18.34
CA GLY A 75 -11.99 17.81 -19.69
C GLY A 75 -10.78 16.90 -19.89
N VAL A 76 -10.29 16.21 -18.86
CA VAL A 76 -9.22 15.21 -19.00
C VAL A 76 -9.77 13.94 -19.65
N THR A 77 -9.05 13.36 -20.60
CA THR A 77 -9.48 12.11 -21.21
C THR A 77 -9.28 10.92 -20.26
N ARG A 78 -10.08 9.86 -20.43
CA ARG A 78 -9.94 8.62 -19.63
C ARG A 78 -8.54 8.02 -19.73
N HIS A 79 -7.95 8.06 -20.92
CA HIS A 79 -6.61 7.54 -21.19
C HIS A 79 -5.53 8.34 -20.46
N GLU A 80 -5.64 9.68 -20.46
CA GLU A 80 -4.73 10.55 -19.69
C GLU A 80 -4.87 10.32 -18.20
N PHE A 81 -6.10 10.16 -17.69
CA PHE A 81 -6.31 9.83 -16.28
C PHE A 81 -5.65 8.51 -15.91
N LEU A 82 -5.92 7.43 -16.67
CA LEU A 82 -5.39 6.11 -16.34
C LEU A 82 -3.85 6.06 -16.42
N ARG A 83 -3.25 6.77 -17.39
CA ARG A 83 -1.77 6.92 -17.46
C ARG A 83 -1.23 7.71 -16.27
N GLY A 84 -1.85 8.84 -15.93
CA GLY A 84 -1.46 9.64 -14.78
C GLY A 84 -1.60 8.90 -13.45
N PHE A 85 -2.69 8.14 -13.30
CA PHE A 85 -2.92 7.27 -12.16
C PHE A 85 -1.89 6.14 -12.09
N ALA A 86 -1.52 5.51 -13.20
CA ALA A 86 -0.48 4.47 -13.20
C ALA A 86 0.87 5.00 -12.71
N VAL A 87 1.27 6.19 -13.13
CA VAL A 87 2.52 6.85 -12.65
C VAL A 87 2.41 7.20 -11.17
N PHE A 88 1.28 7.77 -10.74
CA PHE A 88 1.02 8.07 -9.33
C PHE A 88 1.05 6.80 -8.45
N ALA A 89 0.37 5.74 -8.90
CA ALA A 89 0.32 4.43 -8.28
C ALA A 89 1.72 3.83 -8.10
N LEU A 90 2.54 3.85 -9.15
CA LEU A 90 3.92 3.40 -9.08
C LEU A 90 4.72 4.17 -8.02
N GLY A 91 4.55 5.50 -7.96
CA GLY A 91 5.18 6.32 -6.94
C GLY A 91 4.77 5.90 -5.52
N ILE A 92 3.47 5.73 -5.24
CA ILE A 92 3.00 5.26 -3.94
C ILE A 92 3.55 3.86 -3.59
N VAL A 93 3.52 2.94 -4.56
CA VAL A 93 4.00 1.55 -4.39
C VAL A 93 5.50 1.49 -4.09
N VAL A 94 6.30 2.40 -4.64
CA VAL A 94 7.75 2.44 -4.41
C VAL A 94 8.10 3.19 -3.12
N LEU A 95 7.45 4.32 -2.85
CA LEU A 95 7.81 5.22 -1.74
C LEU A 95 7.35 4.70 -0.38
N LEU A 96 6.17 4.07 -0.28
CA LEU A 96 5.63 3.63 1.00
C LEU A 96 6.46 2.50 1.63
N PRO A 97 6.87 1.44 0.89
CA PRO A 97 7.79 0.44 1.42
C PRO A 97 9.16 1.04 1.80
N ALA A 98 9.66 2.01 1.02
CA ALA A 98 10.92 2.68 1.35
C ALA A 98 10.80 3.44 2.69
N LEU A 99 9.68 4.11 2.92
CA LEU A 99 9.39 4.78 4.19
C LEU A 99 9.36 3.78 5.37
N VAL A 100 8.77 2.60 5.19
CA VAL A 100 8.75 1.56 6.23
C VAL A 100 10.18 1.13 6.60
N VAL A 101 11.02 0.84 5.61
CA VAL A 101 12.42 0.42 5.83
C VAL A 101 13.24 1.54 6.46
N ILE A 102 13.07 2.79 6.00
CA ILE A 102 13.75 3.95 6.59
C ILE A 102 13.32 4.14 8.05
N GLY A 103 12.01 4.07 8.31
CA GLY A 103 11.45 4.19 9.64
C GLY A 103 11.99 3.11 10.59
N HIS A 104 11.99 1.86 10.16
CA HIS A 104 12.59 0.76 10.92
C HIS A 104 14.09 1.00 11.20
N GLY A 105 14.84 1.47 10.21
CA GLY A 105 16.25 1.82 10.40
C GLY A 105 16.47 2.93 11.44
N VAL A 106 15.64 3.98 11.42
CA VAL A 106 15.68 5.08 12.40
C VAL A 106 15.29 4.58 13.78
N GLU A 107 14.16 3.90 13.91
CA GLU A 107 13.65 3.33 15.17
C GLU A 107 14.68 2.40 15.80
N SER A 108 15.19 1.43 15.02
CA SER A 108 16.20 0.49 15.47
C SER A 108 17.43 1.24 15.97
N THR A 109 17.96 2.20 15.21
CA THR A 109 19.14 3.00 15.59
C THR A 109 18.92 3.75 16.90
N VAL A 110 17.80 4.47 17.04
CA VAL A 110 17.48 5.26 18.24
C VAL A 110 17.38 4.35 19.47
N LEU A 111 16.62 3.26 19.40
CA LEU A 111 16.50 2.32 20.51
C LEU A 111 17.83 1.67 20.89
N GLY A 112 18.72 1.45 19.91
CA GLY A 112 20.06 0.92 20.17
C GLY A 112 20.97 1.90 20.90
N LEU A 113 20.91 3.18 20.55
CA LEU A 113 21.68 4.23 21.23
C LEU A 113 21.22 4.44 22.68
N LEU A 114 19.96 4.13 22.97
CA LEU A 114 19.36 4.25 24.30
C LEU A 114 19.45 2.95 25.12
N ASP A 115 20.01 1.88 24.55
CA ASP A 115 20.01 0.53 25.15
C ASP A 115 18.60 0.05 25.57
N GLN A 116 17.62 0.36 24.73
CA GLN A 116 16.18 0.15 24.96
C GLN A 116 15.59 -0.92 24.04
N ARG A 117 16.41 -1.71 23.34
CA ARG A 117 15.91 -2.83 22.54
C ARG A 117 15.67 -4.03 23.45
N GLY A 118 14.50 -4.66 23.37
CA GLY A 118 14.28 -5.96 24.00
C GLY A 118 15.07 -7.07 23.28
N ASP A 119 15.27 -8.20 23.96
CA ASP A 119 16.07 -9.32 23.46
C ASP A 119 15.57 -9.89 22.12
N SER A 120 14.27 -9.79 21.84
CA SER A 120 13.64 -10.26 20.59
C SER A 120 13.53 -9.20 19.50
N TYR A 121 14.03 -7.98 19.72
CA TYR A 121 13.84 -6.87 18.80
C TYR A 121 14.52 -7.16 17.43
N PRO A 122 13.81 -6.98 16.30
CA PRO A 122 14.40 -7.17 14.97
C PRO A 122 15.41 -6.06 14.67
N VAL A 123 16.71 -6.35 14.82
CA VAL A 123 17.75 -5.33 14.60
C VAL A 123 17.90 -5.05 13.10
N PHE A 124 17.72 -3.78 12.71
CA PHE A 124 17.92 -3.35 11.33
C PHE A 124 19.37 -3.57 10.89
N ARG A 125 19.53 -4.19 9.72
CA ARG A 125 20.82 -4.39 9.06
C ARG A 125 20.73 -3.91 7.62
N PHE A 126 21.70 -3.12 7.19
CA PHE A 126 21.71 -2.57 5.84
C PHE A 126 21.64 -3.66 4.74
N GLY A 127 22.28 -4.81 4.96
CA GLY A 127 22.20 -5.97 4.06
C GLY A 127 20.82 -6.62 3.97
N GLU A 128 19.96 -6.41 4.96
CA GLU A 128 18.60 -6.98 5.05
C GLU A 128 17.52 -5.98 4.61
N ALA A 129 17.86 -4.69 4.47
CA ALA A 129 16.96 -3.62 4.04
C ALA A 129 16.26 -3.92 2.69
N ALA A 130 17.00 -4.50 1.74
CA ALA A 130 16.44 -4.92 0.46
C ALA A 130 15.40 -6.03 0.63
N ASN A 131 15.60 -6.95 1.57
CA ASN A 131 14.67 -8.03 1.85
C ASN A 131 13.39 -7.50 2.50
N GLU A 132 13.50 -6.60 3.49
CA GLU A 132 12.35 -5.91 4.09
C GLU A 132 11.54 -5.16 3.03
N TYR A 133 12.24 -4.39 2.18
CA TYR A 133 11.61 -3.66 1.08
C TYR A 133 10.84 -4.59 0.13
N LEU A 134 11.46 -5.71 -0.25
CA LEU A 134 10.85 -6.70 -1.16
C LEU A 134 9.69 -7.49 -0.53
N HIS A 135 9.54 -7.52 0.79
CA HIS A 135 8.35 -8.08 1.43
C HIS A 135 7.18 -7.09 1.44
N VAL A 136 7.46 -5.79 1.65
CA VAL A 136 6.42 -4.76 1.78
C VAL A 136 5.94 -4.26 0.41
N LEU A 137 6.83 -4.15 -0.59
CA LEU A 137 6.51 -3.67 -1.93
C LEU A 137 5.40 -4.44 -2.66
N PRO A 138 5.46 -5.78 -2.80
CA PRO A 138 4.44 -6.54 -3.50
C PRO A 138 3.10 -6.49 -2.77
N GLY A 139 3.09 -6.44 -1.43
CA GLY A 139 1.88 -6.23 -0.64
C GLY A 139 1.27 -4.86 -0.91
N THR A 140 2.07 -3.80 -0.92
CA THR A 140 1.60 -2.44 -1.22
C THR A 140 0.97 -2.36 -2.63
N ALA A 141 1.62 -2.98 -3.62
CA ALA A 141 1.12 -3.06 -4.99
C ALA A 141 -0.19 -3.86 -5.08
N ALA A 142 -0.25 -5.01 -4.41
CA ALA A 142 -1.42 -5.89 -4.36
C ALA A 142 -2.64 -5.17 -3.78
N TYR A 143 -2.48 -4.48 -2.65
CA TYR A 143 -3.56 -3.72 -2.01
C TYR A 143 -4.08 -2.60 -2.90
N LEU A 144 -3.19 -1.82 -3.53
CA LEU A 144 -3.57 -0.76 -4.46
C LEU A 144 -4.33 -1.31 -5.68
N ALA A 145 -3.82 -2.38 -6.29
CA ALA A 145 -4.43 -3.02 -7.45
C ALA A 145 -5.82 -3.60 -7.10
N SER A 146 -5.94 -4.25 -5.94
CA SER A 146 -7.22 -4.76 -5.44
C SER A 146 -8.24 -3.64 -5.24
N GLY A 147 -7.87 -2.54 -4.56
CA GLY A 147 -8.78 -1.41 -4.37
C GLY A 147 -9.23 -0.79 -5.68
N THR A 148 -8.30 -0.67 -6.61
CA THR A 148 -8.56 -0.15 -7.95
C THR A 148 -9.53 -1.05 -8.73
N VAL A 149 -9.28 -2.36 -8.81
CA VAL A 149 -10.11 -3.26 -9.63
C VAL A 149 -11.49 -3.47 -9.02
N ILE A 150 -11.59 -3.56 -7.68
CA ILE A 150 -12.87 -3.66 -6.97
C ILE A 150 -13.71 -2.42 -7.26
N SER A 151 -13.13 -1.23 -7.05
CA SER A 151 -13.83 0.03 -7.29
C SER A 151 -14.18 0.24 -8.77
N ALA A 152 -13.30 -0.13 -9.70
CA ALA A 152 -13.60 -0.15 -11.13
C ALA A 152 -14.78 -1.07 -11.47
N GLY A 153 -14.88 -2.23 -10.81
CA GLY A 153 -16.01 -3.14 -10.92
C GLY A 153 -17.33 -2.50 -10.51
N PHE A 154 -17.37 -1.88 -9.33
CA PHE A 154 -18.55 -1.12 -8.87
C PHE A 154 -18.89 0.07 -9.77
N TYR A 155 -17.87 0.78 -10.27
CA TYR A 155 -18.05 1.92 -11.15
C TYR A 155 -18.66 1.51 -12.50
N ARG A 156 -18.12 0.45 -13.12
CA ARG A 156 -18.56 0.00 -14.45
C ARG A 156 -19.89 -0.74 -14.39
N PHE A 157 -20.07 -1.64 -13.44
CA PHE A 157 -21.21 -2.56 -13.41
C PHE A 157 -22.31 -2.09 -12.46
N ARG A 158 -23.30 -2.95 -12.19
CA ARG A 158 -24.34 -2.72 -11.17
C ARG A 158 -23.82 -3.16 -9.79
N PRO A 159 -24.37 -2.64 -8.68
CA PRO A 159 -23.88 -2.96 -7.33
C PRO A 159 -23.77 -4.45 -7.03
N LEU A 160 -24.74 -5.26 -7.47
CA LEU A 160 -24.71 -6.71 -7.29
C LEU A 160 -23.55 -7.39 -8.01
N ILE A 161 -23.25 -6.98 -9.25
CA ILE A 161 -22.10 -7.50 -9.99
C ILE A 161 -20.80 -7.00 -9.35
N GLY A 162 -20.76 -5.75 -8.91
CA GLY A 162 -19.63 -5.20 -8.15
C GLY A 162 -19.32 -6.02 -6.90
N LEU A 163 -20.36 -6.45 -6.17
CA LEU A 163 -20.21 -7.33 -5.00
C LEU A 163 -19.57 -8.67 -5.38
N LEU A 164 -20.02 -9.31 -6.46
CA LEU A 164 -19.42 -10.55 -6.97
C LEU A 164 -17.95 -10.36 -7.40
N LEU A 165 -17.59 -9.16 -7.86
CA LEU A 165 -16.23 -8.82 -8.27
C LEU A 165 -15.27 -8.51 -7.11
N ILE A 166 -15.77 -8.43 -5.86
CA ILE A 166 -14.88 -8.29 -4.69
C ILE A 166 -13.93 -9.49 -4.60
N LEU A 167 -14.45 -10.72 -4.75
CA LEU A 167 -13.65 -11.94 -4.64
C LEU A 167 -12.50 -12.03 -5.65
N PRO A 168 -12.72 -11.94 -6.97
CA PRO A 168 -11.62 -11.92 -7.93
C PRO A 168 -10.76 -10.65 -7.78
N GLY A 169 -11.35 -9.54 -7.35
CA GLY A 169 -10.62 -8.30 -7.10
C GLY A 169 -9.68 -8.35 -5.89
N SER A 170 -9.97 -9.18 -4.89
CA SER A 170 -9.11 -9.39 -3.72
C SER A 170 -7.99 -10.40 -3.93
N LEU A 171 -7.92 -11.08 -5.10
CA LEU A 171 -6.89 -12.08 -5.38
C LEU A 171 -5.45 -11.58 -5.18
N PRO A 172 -5.05 -10.35 -5.60
CA PRO A 172 -3.73 -9.83 -5.29
C PRO A 172 -3.43 -9.79 -3.79
N ILE A 173 -4.37 -9.30 -2.96
CA ILE A 173 -4.22 -9.26 -1.50
C ILE A 173 -4.10 -10.66 -0.92
N MET A 174 -4.94 -11.59 -1.38
CA MET A 174 -4.90 -12.99 -0.92
C MET A 174 -3.59 -13.67 -1.30
N ALA A 175 -3.09 -13.45 -2.52
CA ALA A 175 -1.82 -13.97 -2.99
C ALA A 175 -0.66 -13.39 -2.17
N SER A 176 -0.65 -12.07 -1.95
CA SER A 176 0.38 -11.43 -1.14
C SER A 176 0.34 -11.95 0.29
N GLY A 177 -0.78 -11.87 0.99
CA GLY A 177 -0.87 -12.31 2.39
C GLY A 177 -0.67 -13.82 2.58
N GLY A 178 -0.97 -14.63 1.56
CA GLY A 178 -0.76 -16.07 1.61
C GLY A 178 0.68 -16.50 1.33
N LEU A 179 1.47 -15.70 0.59
CA LEU A 179 2.82 -16.08 0.14
C LEU A 179 3.94 -15.24 0.76
N LEU A 180 3.66 -13.99 1.12
CA LEU A 180 4.58 -12.99 1.65
C LEU A 180 3.90 -12.31 2.84
N THR A 181 4.19 -12.76 4.05
CA THR A 181 3.59 -12.19 5.25
C THR A 181 4.67 -11.67 6.20
N ILE A 182 4.25 -10.72 7.02
CA ILE A 182 4.99 -10.24 8.18
C ILE A 182 4.16 -10.73 9.37
N ASP A 183 4.78 -11.46 10.28
CA ASP A 183 4.08 -11.93 11.47
C ASP A 183 3.91 -10.80 12.50
N GLU A 184 3.26 -11.10 13.62
CA GLU A 184 3.01 -10.16 14.71
C GLU A 184 4.28 -9.60 15.37
N PHE A 185 5.45 -10.20 15.14
CA PHE A 185 6.74 -9.77 15.69
C PHE A 185 7.61 -9.03 14.66
N GLY A 186 7.15 -8.91 13.41
CA GLY A 186 7.88 -8.25 12.34
C GLY A 186 8.81 -9.21 11.60
N VAL A 187 8.71 -10.51 11.85
CA VAL A 187 9.49 -11.52 11.13
C VAL A 187 8.89 -11.70 9.74
N LEU A 188 9.77 -11.55 8.75
CA LEU A 188 9.45 -11.78 7.35
C LEU A 188 9.30 -13.29 7.12
N THR A 189 8.12 -13.72 6.71
CA THR A 189 7.84 -15.14 6.43
C THR A 189 7.25 -15.30 5.04
N GLN A 190 7.68 -16.36 4.35
CA GLN A 190 7.26 -16.67 3.00
C GLN A 190 6.93 -18.16 2.84
N ARG A 191 5.98 -18.46 1.96
CA ARG A 191 5.66 -19.84 1.58
C ARG A 191 6.39 -20.20 0.28
N GLY A 192 7.34 -21.13 0.37
CA GLY A 192 8.20 -21.51 -0.74
C GLY A 192 9.41 -20.58 -0.90
N SER A 193 9.99 -20.52 -2.10
CA SER A 193 11.10 -19.60 -2.36
C SER A 193 10.60 -18.17 -2.57
N LEU A 194 11.36 -17.19 -2.10
CA LEU A 194 11.03 -15.76 -2.25
C LEU A 194 10.80 -15.39 -3.73
N ALA A 195 11.61 -15.92 -4.64
CA ALA A 195 11.48 -15.67 -6.08
C ALA A 195 10.13 -16.16 -6.64
N VAL A 196 9.67 -17.36 -6.24
CA VAL A 196 8.37 -17.89 -6.67
C VAL A 196 7.23 -17.08 -6.08
N ALA A 197 7.29 -16.78 -4.78
CA ALA A 197 6.30 -15.95 -4.10
C ALA A 197 6.15 -14.57 -4.77
N LEU A 198 7.27 -13.87 -5.00
CA LEU A 198 7.29 -12.59 -5.70
C LEU A 198 6.71 -12.70 -7.11
N THR A 199 7.11 -13.72 -7.87
CA THR A 199 6.62 -13.91 -9.24
C THR A 199 5.10 -14.07 -9.27
N VAL A 200 4.54 -14.91 -8.40
CA VAL A 200 3.09 -15.14 -8.32
C VAL A 200 2.36 -13.86 -7.91
N VAL A 201 2.82 -13.18 -6.85
CA VAL A 201 2.15 -11.97 -6.34
C VAL A 201 2.20 -10.86 -7.39
N LEU A 202 3.35 -10.62 -8.02
CA LEU A 202 3.49 -9.60 -9.05
C LEU A 202 2.67 -9.94 -10.31
N ALA A 203 2.62 -11.20 -10.72
CA ALA A 203 1.81 -11.63 -11.87
C ALA A 203 0.31 -11.41 -11.63
N VAL A 204 -0.20 -11.83 -10.46
CA VAL A 204 -1.61 -11.62 -10.09
C VAL A 204 -1.93 -10.13 -9.94
N THR A 205 -1.03 -9.35 -9.34
CA THR A 205 -1.16 -7.89 -9.20
C THR A 205 -1.19 -7.19 -10.56
N ALA A 206 -0.29 -7.55 -11.46
CA ALA A 206 -0.24 -7.02 -12.82
C ALA A 206 -1.52 -7.38 -13.61
N ALA A 207 -2.00 -8.62 -13.49
CA ALA A 207 -3.25 -9.05 -14.11
C ALA A 207 -4.44 -8.22 -13.60
N ALA A 208 -4.52 -7.94 -12.30
CA ALA A 208 -5.55 -7.07 -11.71
C ALA A 208 -5.44 -5.62 -12.21
N GLY A 209 -4.23 -5.08 -12.32
CA GLY A 209 -3.98 -3.75 -12.89
C GLY A 209 -4.42 -3.65 -14.36
N ILE A 210 -4.09 -4.66 -15.17
CA ILE A 210 -4.53 -4.75 -16.58
C ILE A 210 -6.05 -4.86 -16.67
N ALA A 211 -6.66 -5.68 -15.81
CA ALA A 211 -8.12 -5.82 -15.74
C ALA A 211 -8.77 -4.47 -15.40
N ALA A 212 -8.29 -3.77 -14.37
CA ALA A 212 -8.78 -2.44 -14.01
C ALA A 212 -8.65 -1.44 -15.16
N HIS A 213 -7.51 -1.42 -15.86
CA HIS A 213 -7.30 -0.56 -17.02
C HIS A 213 -8.31 -0.87 -18.15
N ARG A 214 -8.50 -2.15 -18.49
CA ARG A 214 -9.48 -2.58 -19.50
C ARG A 214 -10.93 -2.27 -19.09
N LEU A 215 -11.25 -2.38 -17.81
CA LEU A 215 -12.56 -2.02 -17.28
C LEU A 215 -12.83 -0.51 -17.41
N MET A 216 -11.82 0.33 -17.20
CA MET A 216 -12.02 1.78 -17.11
C MET A 216 -11.79 2.54 -18.42
N ARG A 217 -11.02 1.99 -19.38
CA ARG A 217 -10.70 2.72 -20.63
C ARG A 217 -11.94 3.07 -21.47
N ASP A 218 -12.95 2.21 -21.47
CA ASP A 218 -14.14 2.30 -22.35
C ASP A 218 -15.43 2.67 -21.58
N VAL A 219 -15.34 3.09 -20.31
CA VAL A 219 -16.54 3.28 -19.48
C VAL A 219 -17.23 4.63 -19.72
N ALA A 220 -18.54 4.63 -19.95
CA ALA A 220 -19.30 5.88 -20.02
C ALA A 220 -19.25 6.62 -18.66
N ILE A 221 -19.10 7.94 -18.69
CA ILE A 221 -19.21 8.74 -17.45
C ILE A 221 -20.70 8.88 -17.15
N ARG A 222 -21.13 8.30 -16.04
CA ARG A 222 -22.53 8.43 -15.60
C ARG A 222 -22.75 9.86 -15.12
N ARG A 223 -23.69 10.58 -15.73
CA ARG A 223 -24.21 11.83 -15.17
C ARG A 223 -25.11 11.43 -14.00
N THR A 224 -24.82 11.93 -12.80
CA THR A 224 -25.82 11.90 -11.72
C THR A 224 -26.90 12.89 -12.10
N GLY A 225 -28.04 12.37 -12.53
CA GLY A 225 -29.31 13.09 -12.52
C GLY A 225 -29.90 13.06 -11.13
#